data_AF-A0A6I1NJB6-F1
#
_entry.id   AF-A0A6I1NJB6-F1
#
_cell.length_a   1.000
_cell.length_b   1.000
_cell.length_c   1.000
_cell.angle_alpha   90.00
_cell.angle_beta   90.00
_cell.angle_gamma   90.00
#
_symmetry.space_group_name_H-M   'P 1'
#
loop_
_entity.id
_entity.type
_entity.pdbx_description
1 polymer ?
#
loop_
_entity_poly.entity_id
_entity_poly.type
_entity_poly.pdbx_seq_one_letter_code
_entity_poly.pdbx_strand_id
1 'polypeptide(L)'
;MTREKYSVDQIETQGIPCKFYSMGGQRDGWIMPDGVGVDYAGYAQLRFEPDTITTDNEDGLRLARLAVANQFYATSAKGYLFHNAEDWQVSGDEWECICYTGAGNSLCKYEYRVIFREKMSEYSSVRAFNLTHALDEDDSNWIPTYSPWRDGGWYVTNISHDSGGMGCVSNNYPDKKWRIVCDERRGSLGGPGDFTFRTRDAAAKGERAIIREAVKQRLAVRPEPVLLPTAQVPPQVVQGSLF
;
A
#
# COMPACT_ATOMS: atom_id res chain seq x y z
N MET A 1 -9.04 -6.87 35.41
CA MET A 1 -8.16 -8.05 35.27
C MET A 1 -8.24 -8.51 33.83
N THR A 2 -7.37 -8.01 32.98
CA THR A 2 -7.32 -8.38 31.56
C THR A 2 -6.63 -9.73 31.46
N ARG A 3 -7.40 -10.77 31.08
CA ARG A 3 -6.91 -12.13 30.84
C ARG A 3 -5.75 -12.07 29.84
N GLU A 4 -4.65 -12.70 30.20
CA GLU A 4 -3.53 -13.02 29.31
C GLU A 4 -4.06 -13.53 27.97
N LYS A 5 -3.53 -13.00 26.86
CA LYS A 5 -3.97 -13.40 25.51
C LYS A 5 -3.41 -14.78 25.14
N TYR A 6 -2.23 -15.13 25.68
CA TYR A 6 -1.54 -16.38 25.41
C TYR A 6 -1.20 -17.08 26.73
N SER A 7 -1.38 -18.39 26.81
CA SER A 7 -0.85 -19.21 27.90
C SER A 7 0.67 -19.36 27.78
N VAL A 8 1.33 -19.72 28.87
CA VAL A 8 2.77 -20.08 28.88
C VAL A 8 3.07 -21.14 27.82
N ASP A 9 2.29 -22.22 27.79
CA ASP A 9 2.46 -23.28 26.80
C ASP A 9 2.34 -22.78 25.36
N GLN A 10 1.43 -21.84 25.07
CA GLN A 10 1.31 -21.24 23.73
C GLN A 10 2.55 -20.43 23.35
N ILE A 11 3.09 -19.66 24.30
CA ILE A 11 4.29 -18.85 24.07
C ILE A 11 5.50 -19.74 23.80
N GLU A 12 5.71 -20.76 24.64
CA GLU A 12 6.85 -21.66 24.53
C GLU A 12 6.79 -22.56 23.29
N THR A 13 5.60 -22.93 22.83
CA THR A 13 5.43 -23.83 21.68
C THR A 13 5.30 -23.13 20.33
N GLN A 14 4.79 -21.89 20.31
CA GLN A 14 4.45 -21.19 19.06
C GLN A 14 5.23 -19.88 18.87
N GLY A 15 5.72 -19.27 19.95
CA GLY A 15 6.48 -18.04 19.89
C GLY A 15 7.89 -18.28 19.36
N ILE A 16 8.44 -17.30 18.64
CA ILE A 16 9.85 -17.29 18.27
C ILE A 16 10.63 -16.61 19.39
N PRO A 17 11.44 -17.36 20.18
CA PRO A 17 12.24 -16.76 21.24
C PRO A 17 13.32 -15.86 20.62
N CYS A 18 13.34 -14.59 21.01
CA CYS A 18 14.29 -13.62 20.49
C CYS A 18 14.51 -12.44 21.44
N LYS A 19 15.62 -11.73 21.20
CA LYS A 19 15.82 -10.40 21.76
C LYS A 19 15.16 -9.38 20.85
N PHE A 20 14.35 -8.49 21.40
CA PHE A 20 13.75 -7.40 20.64
C PHE A 20 13.76 -6.09 21.43
N TYR A 21 13.73 -4.98 20.72
CA TYR A 21 13.59 -3.65 21.31
C TYR A 21 12.17 -3.14 21.06
N SER A 22 11.53 -2.62 22.11
CA SER A 22 10.24 -1.94 22.03
C SER A 22 10.05 -1.04 23.25
N MET A 23 9.26 0.03 23.11
CA MET A 23 8.98 1.02 24.16
C MET A 23 10.25 1.55 24.86
N GLY A 24 11.33 1.77 24.10
CA GLY A 24 12.56 2.34 24.63
C GLY A 24 13.47 1.36 25.40
N GLY A 25 13.19 0.05 25.38
CA GLY A 25 14.00 -0.95 26.09
C GLY A 25 14.16 -2.25 25.32
N GLN A 26 15.29 -2.92 25.56
CA GLN A 26 15.53 -4.29 25.09
C GLN A 26 14.77 -5.28 25.98
N ARG A 27 14.26 -6.34 25.36
CA ARG A 27 13.45 -7.40 25.96
C ARG A 27 14.02 -8.75 25.57
N ASP A 28 13.96 -9.68 26.50
CA ASP A 28 14.24 -11.10 26.27
C ASP A 28 12.89 -11.83 26.31
N GLY A 29 12.36 -12.19 25.14
CA GLY A 29 11.00 -12.70 25.06
C GLY A 29 10.70 -13.45 23.77
N TRP A 30 9.44 -13.39 23.32
CA TRP A 30 8.95 -14.10 22.16
C TRP A 30 8.20 -13.18 21.22
N ILE A 31 8.29 -13.44 19.91
CA ILE A 31 7.37 -12.86 18.93
C ILE A 31 6.39 -13.97 18.53
N MET A 32 5.11 -13.71 18.77
CA MET A 32 4.03 -14.68 18.53
C MET A 32 3.69 -14.78 17.04
N PRO A 33 2.99 -15.83 16.58
CA PRO A 33 2.59 -15.98 15.18
C PRO A 33 1.74 -14.84 14.61
N ASP A 34 1.05 -14.09 15.47
CA ASP A 34 0.32 -12.87 15.09
C ASP A 34 1.15 -11.59 15.20
N GLY A 35 2.48 -11.72 15.28
CA GLY A 35 3.48 -10.66 15.30
C GLY A 35 3.60 -9.89 16.62
N VAL A 36 2.78 -10.20 17.62
CA VAL A 36 2.82 -9.53 18.93
C VAL A 36 4.07 -9.96 19.70
N GLY A 37 4.82 -8.99 20.21
CA GLY A 37 5.93 -9.23 21.13
C GLY A 37 5.41 -9.54 22.54
N VAL A 38 6.02 -10.51 23.21
CA VAL A 38 5.66 -10.94 24.56
C VAL A 38 6.92 -11.06 25.41
N ASP A 39 6.88 -10.51 26.62
CA ASP A 39 7.93 -10.62 27.66
C ASP A 39 7.24 -10.86 29.01
N TYR A 40 7.93 -11.48 29.96
CA TYR A 40 7.48 -11.63 31.34
C TYR A 40 8.20 -10.63 32.26
N ALA A 41 7.43 -9.71 32.85
CA ALA A 41 7.92 -8.84 33.92
C ALA A 41 7.42 -9.36 35.27
N GLY A 42 8.23 -10.20 35.93
CA GLY A 42 7.84 -10.85 37.17
C GLY A 42 6.74 -11.89 36.93
N TYR A 43 5.52 -11.62 37.42
CA TYR A 43 4.35 -12.49 37.26
C TYR A 43 3.37 -12.02 36.18
N ALA A 44 3.69 -10.94 35.46
CA ALA A 44 2.80 -10.35 34.47
C ALA A 44 3.35 -10.51 33.05
N GLN A 45 2.47 -10.93 32.15
CA GLN A 45 2.72 -10.90 30.71
C GLN A 45 2.66 -9.45 30.19
N LEU A 46 3.78 -8.95 29.67
CA LEU A 46 3.84 -7.71 28.89
C LEU A 46 3.63 -8.02 27.40
N ARG A 47 2.94 -7.12 26.71
CA ARG A 47 2.65 -7.23 25.28
C ARG A 47 3.11 -5.99 24.56
N PHE A 48 3.65 -6.18 23.37
CA PHE A 48 4.20 -5.11 22.53
C PHE A 48 3.57 -5.19 21.16
N GLU A 49 3.11 -4.03 20.67
CA GLU A 49 2.46 -3.94 19.37
C GLU A 49 3.46 -4.25 18.25
N PRO A 50 3.02 -4.97 17.19
CA PRO A 50 3.92 -5.43 16.15
C PRO A 50 4.73 -4.31 15.50
N ASP A 51 4.18 -3.11 15.30
CA ASP A 51 4.81 -1.96 14.67
C ASP A 51 5.90 -1.29 15.52
N THR A 52 6.04 -1.68 16.79
CA THR A 52 7.05 -1.14 17.70
C THR A 52 8.32 -1.99 17.81
N ILE A 53 8.36 -3.14 17.13
CA ILE A 53 9.37 -4.18 17.30
C ILE A 53 10.60 -3.90 16.42
N THR A 54 11.79 -3.99 17.02
CA THR A 54 13.08 -4.06 16.30
C THR A 54 13.81 -5.30 16.78
N THR A 55 14.29 -6.15 15.86
CA THR A 55 15.01 -7.38 16.22
C THR A 55 15.94 -7.82 15.08
N ASP A 56 17.06 -8.46 15.44
CA ASP A 56 17.95 -9.13 14.48
C ASP A 56 17.50 -10.57 14.17
N ASN A 57 16.46 -11.09 14.84
CA ASN A 57 15.89 -12.40 14.52
C ASN A 57 14.99 -12.30 13.29
N GLU A 58 15.42 -12.86 12.16
CA GLU A 58 14.72 -12.76 10.88
C GLU A 58 13.29 -13.31 10.92
N ASP A 59 13.06 -14.41 11.62
CA ASP A 59 11.74 -15.04 11.73
C ASP A 59 10.78 -14.20 12.57
N GLY A 60 11.27 -13.70 13.71
CA GLY A 60 10.53 -12.79 14.57
C GLY A 60 10.22 -11.46 13.87
N LEU A 61 11.20 -10.87 13.18
CA LEU A 61 11.00 -9.64 12.40
C LEU A 61 9.95 -9.84 11.31
N ARG A 62 10.00 -10.99 10.62
CA ARG A 62 9.03 -11.35 9.57
C ARG A 62 7.62 -11.51 10.12
N LEU A 63 7.43 -12.14 11.28
CA LEU A 63 6.11 -12.24 11.92
C LEU A 63 5.56 -10.86 12.31
N ALA A 64 6.40 -10.00 12.90
CA ALA A 64 6.01 -8.65 13.26
C ALA A 64 5.63 -7.82 12.02
N ARG A 65 6.45 -7.85 10.96
CA ARG A 65 6.17 -7.18 9.67
C ARG A 65 4.89 -7.69 9.02
N LEU A 66 4.66 -8.99 9.03
CA LEU A 66 3.42 -9.57 8.49
C LEU A 66 2.19 -9.08 9.25
N ALA A 67 2.25 -9.01 10.57
CA ALA A 67 1.16 -8.46 11.37
C ALA A 67 0.89 -6.99 11.05
N VAL A 68 1.94 -6.16 10.92
CA VAL A 68 1.82 -4.75 10.50
C VAL A 68 1.23 -4.64 9.09
N ALA A 69 1.73 -5.43 8.14
CA ALA A 69 1.27 -5.41 6.75
C ALA A 69 -0.23 -5.77 6.65
N ASN A 70 -0.67 -6.78 7.41
CA ASN A 70 -2.07 -7.23 7.41
C ASN A 70 -3.04 -6.21 8.03
N GLN A 71 -2.57 -5.28 8.89
CA GLN A 71 -3.41 -4.20 9.42
C GLN A 71 -3.91 -3.25 8.31
N PHE A 72 -3.20 -3.16 7.18
CA PHE A 72 -3.60 -2.30 6.06
C PHE A 72 -4.86 -2.78 5.34
N TYR A 73 -5.17 -4.07 5.37
CA TYR A 73 -6.43 -4.57 4.81
C TYR A 73 -7.65 -3.98 5.53
N ALA A 74 -7.53 -3.76 6.84
CA ALA A 74 -8.61 -3.23 7.66
C ALA A 74 -8.77 -1.70 7.58
N THR A 75 -7.69 -0.97 7.23
CA THR A 75 -7.60 0.49 7.41
C THR A 75 -7.57 1.28 6.10
N SER A 76 -7.06 0.70 5.02
CA SER A 76 -6.82 1.45 3.76
C SER A 76 -7.95 1.33 2.73
N ALA A 77 -8.93 0.47 2.98
CA ALA A 77 -10.09 0.31 2.12
C ALA A 77 -11.07 1.48 2.35
N LYS A 78 -10.63 2.71 2.03
CA LYS A 78 -11.34 4.02 2.14
C LYS A 78 -12.82 3.94 1.71
N GLY A 79 -13.70 3.41 2.56
CA GLY A 79 -15.09 3.12 2.24
C GLY A 79 -15.34 1.91 1.32
N TYR A 80 -14.33 1.09 1.02
CA TYR A 80 -14.46 -0.12 0.22
C TYR A 80 -14.51 -1.37 1.12
N LEU A 81 -15.28 -2.38 0.72
CA LEU A 81 -15.36 -3.64 1.47
C LEU A 81 -14.20 -4.55 1.06
N PHE A 82 -13.33 -4.94 1.98
CA PHE A 82 -12.31 -5.95 1.72
C PHE A 82 -12.97 -7.31 1.42
N HIS A 83 -12.56 -7.97 0.34
CA HIS A 83 -13.04 -9.32 0.00
C HIS A 83 -11.97 -10.38 0.30
N ASN A 84 -10.83 -10.27 -0.36
CA ASN A 84 -9.70 -11.17 -0.18
C ASN A 84 -8.39 -10.50 -0.64
N ALA A 85 -7.28 -11.18 -0.38
CA ALA A 85 -5.96 -10.79 -0.81
C ALA A 85 -5.18 -12.02 -1.29
N GLU A 86 -4.29 -11.82 -2.25
CA GLU A 86 -3.25 -12.79 -2.62
C GLU A 86 -2.13 -12.76 -1.57
N ASP A 87 -1.30 -13.79 -1.53
CA ASP A 87 -0.13 -13.84 -0.65
C ASP A 87 0.79 -12.62 -0.80
N TRP A 88 1.43 -12.22 0.29
CA TRP A 88 2.46 -11.19 0.28
C TRP A 88 3.67 -11.68 -0.50
N GLN A 89 4.07 -10.88 -1.47
CA GLN A 89 5.29 -11.02 -2.24
C GLN A 89 6.38 -10.21 -1.55
N VAL A 90 7.40 -10.91 -1.03
CA VAL A 90 8.43 -10.29 -0.19
C VAL A 90 9.76 -10.18 -0.94
N SER A 91 10.32 -8.96 -0.96
CA SER A 91 11.66 -8.66 -1.45
C SER A 91 12.39 -7.77 -0.44
N GLY A 92 13.11 -8.39 0.49
CA GLY A 92 13.79 -7.69 1.58
C GLY A 92 12.82 -6.88 2.45
N ASP A 93 12.98 -5.55 2.43
CA ASP A 93 12.15 -4.60 3.17
C ASP A 93 10.91 -4.15 2.39
N GLU A 94 10.79 -4.50 1.10
CA GLU A 94 9.66 -4.15 0.25
C GLU A 94 8.71 -5.34 0.10
N TRP A 95 7.48 -5.14 0.55
CA TRP A 95 6.44 -6.17 0.59
C TRP A 95 5.26 -5.70 -0.24
N GLU A 96 4.78 -6.57 -1.12
CA GLU A 96 3.70 -6.26 -2.03
C GLU A 96 2.58 -7.29 -1.96
N CYS A 97 1.34 -6.86 -2.10
CA CYS A 97 0.19 -7.75 -2.09
C CYS A 97 -0.90 -7.22 -3.01
N ILE A 98 -1.62 -8.13 -3.65
CA ILE A 98 -2.85 -7.80 -4.36
C ILE A 98 -4.05 -8.01 -3.44
N CYS A 99 -4.87 -6.98 -3.34
CA CYS A 99 -6.16 -7.03 -2.65
C CYS A 99 -7.31 -6.83 -3.62
N TYR A 100 -8.44 -7.43 -3.28
CA TYR A 100 -9.70 -7.24 -3.98
C TYR A 100 -10.68 -6.56 -3.04
N THR A 101 -11.20 -5.40 -3.44
CA THR A 101 -12.10 -4.58 -2.65
C THR A 101 -13.35 -4.24 -3.43
N GLY A 102 -14.52 -4.28 -2.78
CA GLY A 102 -15.81 -4.00 -3.38
C GLY A 102 -16.17 -2.52 -3.30
N ALA A 103 -16.57 -1.98 -4.45
CA ALA A 103 -17.12 -0.64 -4.66
C ALA A 103 -18.56 -0.77 -5.17
N GLY A 104 -19.54 -0.91 -4.26
CA GLY A 104 -20.90 -1.28 -4.65
C GLY A 104 -20.92 -2.66 -5.32
N ASN A 105 -21.31 -2.73 -6.60
CA ASN A 105 -21.36 -3.99 -7.37
C ASN A 105 -20.06 -4.32 -8.13
N SER A 106 -19.03 -3.47 -8.04
CA SER A 106 -17.77 -3.68 -8.78
C SER A 106 -16.67 -4.15 -7.85
N LEU A 107 -15.92 -5.17 -8.29
CA LEU A 107 -14.70 -5.62 -7.63
C LEU A 107 -13.51 -4.86 -8.21
N CYS A 108 -12.77 -4.14 -7.37
CA CYS A 108 -11.55 -3.44 -7.75
C CYS A 108 -10.32 -4.18 -7.21
N LYS A 109 -9.31 -4.31 -8.06
CA LYS A 109 -7.98 -4.82 -7.72
C LYS A 109 -7.11 -3.66 -7.26
N TYR A 110 -6.58 -3.77 -6.05
CA TYR A 110 -5.59 -2.85 -5.49
C TYR A 110 -4.27 -3.58 -5.28
N GLU A 111 -3.18 -2.91 -5.61
CA GLU A 111 -1.85 -3.32 -5.18
C GLU A 111 -1.45 -2.53 -3.94
N TYR A 112 -1.07 -3.25 -2.90
CA TYR A 112 -0.52 -2.71 -1.68
C TYR A 112 0.98 -2.89 -1.68
N ARG A 113 1.72 -1.82 -1.41
CA ARG A 113 3.18 -1.86 -1.22
C ARG A 113 3.51 -1.26 0.14
N VAL A 114 4.23 -2.02 0.95
CA VAL A 114 4.73 -1.63 2.27
C VAL A 114 6.26 -1.67 2.21
N ILE A 115 6.90 -0.56 2.58
CA ILE A 115 8.36 -0.48 2.66
C ILE A 115 8.72 -0.33 4.13
N PHE A 116 9.31 -1.36 4.71
CA PHE A 116 9.77 -1.39 6.09
C PHE A 116 11.07 -0.61 6.26
N ARG A 117 11.31 -0.11 7.48
CA ARG A 117 12.66 0.35 7.85
C ARG A 117 13.55 -0.86 8.09
N GLU A 118 14.82 -0.74 7.74
CA GLU A 118 15.82 -1.80 7.92
C GLU A 118 15.79 -2.35 9.35
N LYS A 119 15.62 -3.68 9.50
CA LYS A 119 15.54 -4.41 10.80
C LYS A 119 14.40 -4.02 11.74
N MET A 120 13.46 -3.20 11.29
CA MET A 120 12.28 -2.78 12.06
C MET A 120 11.01 -3.31 11.39
N SER A 121 9.99 -3.56 12.20
CA SER A 121 8.62 -3.81 11.72
C SER A 121 7.85 -2.52 11.46
N GLU A 122 8.36 -1.37 11.89
CA GLU A 122 7.86 -0.05 11.50
C GLU A 122 8.07 0.16 10.00
N TYR A 123 7.03 0.68 9.32
CA TYR A 123 7.13 1.05 7.91
C TYR A 123 7.58 2.50 7.71
N SER A 124 8.32 2.74 6.64
CA SER A 124 8.67 4.08 6.15
C SER A 124 7.65 4.62 5.16
N SER A 125 6.98 3.73 4.41
CA SER A 125 5.98 4.09 3.42
C SER A 125 4.98 2.94 3.23
N VAL A 126 3.72 3.29 3.06
CA VAL A 126 2.66 2.39 2.60
C VAL A 126 1.89 3.03 1.45
N ARG A 127 1.56 2.24 0.44
CA ARG A 127 0.81 2.69 -0.74
C ARG A 127 -0.25 1.68 -1.13
N ALA A 128 -1.37 2.20 -1.63
CA ALA A 128 -2.43 1.44 -2.27
C ALA A 128 -2.67 2.02 -3.67
N PHE A 129 -2.50 1.20 -4.69
CA PHE A 129 -2.61 1.58 -6.10
C PHE A 129 -3.76 0.83 -6.76
N ASN A 130 -4.70 1.55 -7.40
CA ASN A 130 -5.86 0.93 -8.05
C ASN A 130 -5.47 0.36 -9.41
N LEU A 131 -5.08 -0.91 -9.43
CA LEU A 131 -4.71 -1.64 -10.64
C LEU A 131 -5.87 -1.73 -11.64
N THR A 132 -7.10 -1.91 -11.18
CA THR A 132 -8.27 -1.98 -12.08
C THR A 132 -8.40 -0.71 -12.90
N HIS A 133 -8.35 0.46 -12.25
CA HIS A 133 -8.46 1.75 -12.96
C HIS A 133 -7.28 2.02 -13.89
N ALA A 134 -6.07 1.63 -13.49
CA ALA A 134 -4.87 1.83 -14.27
C ALA A 134 -4.84 0.95 -15.53
N LEU A 135 -5.31 -0.29 -15.42
CA LEU A 135 -5.30 -1.27 -16.51
C LEU A 135 -6.55 -1.24 -17.39
N ASP A 136 -7.63 -0.60 -16.94
CA ASP A 136 -8.85 -0.47 -17.72
C ASP A 136 -8.58 0.24 -19.06
N GLU A 137 -8.89 -0.45 -20.16
CA GLU A 137 -8.65 -0.02 -21.54
C GLU A 137 -9.85 0.72 -22.13
N ASP A 138 -11.00 0.71 -21.45
CA ASP A 138 -12.19 1.43 -21.91
C ASP A 138 -12.10 2.92 -21.57
N ASP A 139 -11.31 3.64 -22.37
CA ASP A 139 -11.21 5.09 -22.31
C ASP A 139 -12.48 5.81 -22.81
N SER A 140 -13.46 5.08 -23.34
CA SER A 140 -14.70 5.68 -23.87
C SER A 140 -15.68 6.06 -22.76
N ASN A 141 -15.74 5.27 -21.68
CA ASN A 141 -16.63 5.51 -20.54
C ASN A 141 -15.97 6.25 -19.38
N TRP A 142 -14.64 6.36 -19.37
CA TRP A 142 -13.93 7.11 -18.34
C TRP A 142 -13.96 8.63 -18.62
N ILE A 143 -14.47 9.38 -17.64
CA ILE A 143 -14.53 10.85 -17.65
C ILE A 143 -13.53 11.38 -16.63
N PRO A 144 -12.53 12.18 -17.02
CA PRO A 144 -11.59 12.75 -16.06
C PRO A 144 -12.25 13.74 -15.11
N THR A 145 -11.91 13.66 -13.83
CA THR A 145 -12.32 14.63 -12.80
C THR A 145 -11.15 15.52 -12.44
N TYR A 146 -11.43 16.78 -12.13
CA TYR A 146 -10.37 17.78 -11.99
C TYR A 146 -10.48 18.58 -10.69
N SER A 147 -9.32 18.96 -10.15
CA SER A 147 -9.21 20.04 -9.18
C SER A 147 -8.16 21.06 -9.64
N PRO A 148 -8.44 22.37 -9.57
CA PRO A 148 -7.49 23.39 -9.99
C PRO A 148 -6.35 23.54 -8.97
N TRP A 149 -5.15 23.89 -9.44
CA TRP A 149 -4.05 24.31 -8.57
C TRP A 149 -3.61 25.75 -8.81
N ARG A 150 -2.88 26.34 -7.85
CA ARG A 150 -2.61 27.80 -7.76
C ARG A 150 -1.93 28.40 -9.00
N ASP A 151 -1.04 27.65 -9.64
CA ASP A 151 -0.20 28.10 -10.77
C ASP A 151 -0.81 27.86 -12.17
N GLY A 152 -2.12 27.64 -12.28
CA GLY A 152 -2.81 27.59 -13.57
C GLY A 152 -2.81 26.23 -14.27
N GLY A 153 -2.99 25.15 -13.51
CA GLY A 153 -3.19 23.80 -14.05
C GLY A 153 -4.27 23.04 -13.28
N TRP A 154 -4.40 21.75 -13.61
CA TRP A 154 -5.43 20.88 -13.06
C TRP A 154 -4.82 19.55 -12.64
N TYR A 155 -5.07 19.15 -11.40
CA TYR A 155 -4.92 17.75 -11.01
C TYR A 155 -6.03 16.94 -11.64
N VAL A 156 -5.70 15.78 -12.18
CA VAL A 156 -6.67 14.78 -12.62
C VAL A 156 -6.90 13.82 -11.45
N THR A 157 -8.01 14.00 -10.73
CA THR A 157 -8.20 13.45 -9.39
C THR A 157 -8.63 11.98 -9.37
N ASN A 158 -9.02 11.43 -10.52
CA ASN A 158 -9.42 10.03 -10.68
C ASN A 158 -8.41 9.20 -11.48
N ILE A 159 -7.14 9.65 -11.54
CA ILE A 159 -5.97 8.84 -11.86
C ILE A 159 -4.89 9.02 -10.80
N SER A 160 -4.09 8.00 -10.62
CA SER A 160 -2.93 8.00 -9.74
C SER A 160 -1.77 7.33 -10.45
N HIS A 161 -0.57 7.84 -10.23
CA HIS A 161 0.69 7.20 -10.59
C HIS A 161 1.05 6.14 -9.54
N ASP A 162 1.89 5.16 -9.90
CA ASP A 162 2.45 4.17 -8.95
C ASP A 162 3.26 4.84 -7.83
N SER A 163 3.80 6.04 -8.11
CA SER A 163 4.47 6.88 -7.12
C SER A 163 3.54 7.45 -6.04
N GLY A 164 2.21 7.33 -6.20
CA GLY A 164 1.19 7.95 -5.37
C GLY A 164 0.82 9.38 -5.79
N GLY A 165 1.50 9.94 -6.79
CA GLY A 165 1.14 11.24 -7.38
C GLY A 165 -0.18 11.19 -8.14
N MET A 166 -0.89 12.31 -8.18
CA MET A 166 -2.07 12.46 -9.06
C MET A 166 -1.65 12.90 -10.46
N GLY A 167 -2.54 12.70 -11.43
CA GLY A 167 -2.32 13.22 -12.77
C GLY A 167 -2.28 14.75 -12.80
N CYS A 168 -1.54 15.31 -13.74
CA CYS A 168 -1.26 16.75 -13.80
C CYS A 168 -1.31 17.25 -15.26
N VAL A 169 -2.31 18.08 -15.60
CA VAL A 169 -2.46 18.67 -16.94
C VAL A 169 -2.59 20.19 -16.92
N SER A 170 -2.04 20.87 -17.93
CA SER A 170 -2.12 22.32 -18.02
C SER A 170 -2.06 22.82 -19.47
N ASN A 171 -2.64 23.99 -19.72
CA ASN A 171 -2.41 24.80 -20.92
C ASN A 171 -1.75 26.15 -20.60
N ASN A 172 -1.20 26.32 -19.39
CA ASN A 172 -0.54 27.53 -18.96
C ASN A 172 0.89 27.64 -19.52
N TYR A 173 0.98 27.56 -20.84
CA TYR A 173 2.19 27.69 -21.64
C TYR A 173 2.01 28.86 -22.63
N PRO A 174 3.09 29.43 -23.20
CA PRO A 174 2.99 30.53 -24.16
C PRO A 174 2.10 30.22 -25.37
N ASP A 175 2.09 28.97 -25.83
CA ASP A 175 1.33 28.52 -27.00
C ASP A 175 -0.11 28.07 -26.67
N LYS A 176 -0.50 28.11 -25.39
CA LYS A 176 -1.83 27.72 -24.89
C LYS A 176 -2.28 26.29 -25.25
N LYS A 177 -1.35 25.42 -25.64
CA LYS A 177 -1.65 24.01 -25.93
C LYS A 177 -1.69 23.19 -24.64
N TRP A 178 -2.59 22.21 -24.60
CA TRP A 178 -2.71 21.30 -23.45
C TRP A 178 -1.56 20.30 -23.43
N ARG A 179 -1.01 20.05 -22.25
CA ARG A 179 0.08 19.12 -22.01
C ARG A 179 -0.15 18.35 -20.71
N ILE A 180 0.50 17.21 -20.64
CA ILE A 180 0.79 16.52 -19.38
C ILE A 180 1.98 17.25 -18.75
N VAL A 181 1.82 17.72 -17.52
CA VAL A 181 2.81 18.57 -16.84
C VAL A 181 4.03 17.75 -16.43
N CYS A 182 3.85 16.53 -15.93
CA CYS A 182 4.94 15.66 -15.50
C CYS A 182 5.30 14.60 -16.55
N ASP A 183 5.23 14.93 -17.84
CA ASP A 183 5.60 13.99 -18.91
C ASP A 183 7.12 13.80 -18.95
N GLU A 184 7.60 12.69 -18.40
CA GLU A 184 9.03 12.34 -18.34
C GLU A 184 9.68 12.19 -19.72
N ARG A 185 8.88 12.01 -20.77
CA ARG A 185 9.39 11.93 -22.15
C ARG A 185 9.84 13.28 -22.67
N ARG A 186 9.41 14.39 -22.05
CA ARG A 186 9.70 15.75 -22.52
C ARG A 186 11.03 16.25 -21.96
N GLY A 187 12.01 16.45 -22.84
CA GLY A 187 13.28 17.10 -22.49
C GLY A 187 13.19 18.62 -22.38
N SER A 188 12.44 19.27 -23.29
CA SER A 188 12.26 20.72 -23.31
C SER A 188 10.92 21.11 -23.92
N LEU A 189 10.42 22.32 -23.61
CA LEU A 189 9.20 22.85 -24.24
C LEU A 189 9.41 23.01 -25.76
N GLY A 190 8.48 22.49 -26.56
CA GLY A 190 8.55 22.49 -28.02
C GLY A 190 9.58 21.52 -28.64
N GLY A 191 10.29 20.75 -27.82
CA GLY A 191 11.31 19.80 -28.25
C GLY A 191 10.79 18.36 -28.41
N PRO A 192 11.69 17.40 -28.68
CA PRO A 192 11.35 15.98 -28.67
C PRO A 192 10.65 15.57 -27.36
N GLY A 193 9.56 14.81 -27.50
CA GLY A 193 8.74 14.37 -26.38
C GLY A 193 7.79 15.41 -25.79
N ASP A 194 7.75 16.66 -26.30
CA ASP A 194 6.70 17.62 -25.94
C ASP A 194 5.39 17.33 -26.66
N PHE A 195 4.65 16.33 -26.18
CA PHE A 195 3.34 15.98 -26.72
C PHE A 195 2.29 17.01 -26.31
N THR A 196 1.59 17.55 -27.30
CA THR A 196 0.49 18.50 -27.10
C THR A 196 -0.84 17.91 -27.50
N PHE A 197 -1.88 18.29 -26.76
CA PHE A 197 -3.22 17.79 -26.92
C PHE A 197 -4.19 18.92 -27.28
N ARG A 198 -5.28 18.57 -27.97
CA ARG A 198 -6.31 19.53 -28.39
C ARG A 198 -7.13 20.03 -27.20
N THR A 199 -7.36 19.18 -26.20
CA THR A 199 -8.23 19.47 -25.05
C THR A 199 -7.57 18.99 -23.75
N ARG A 200 -8.06 19.52 -22.62
CA ARG A 200 -7.69 19.05 -21.29
C ARG A 200 -7.94 17.55 -21.13
N ASP A 201 -9.10 17.09 -21.56
CA ASP A 201 -9.50 15.68 -21.47
C ASP A 201 -8.61 14.78 -22.32
N ALA A 202 -8.20 15.24 -23.51
CA ALA A 202 -7.26 14.49 -24.33
C ALA A 202 -5.88 14.37 -23.65
N ALA A 203 -5.42 15.42 -22.97
CA ALA A 203 -4.18 15.33 -22.17
C ALA A 203 -4.34 14.37 -20.98
N ALA A 204 -5.46 14.41 -20.26
CA ALA A 204 -5.72 13.53 -19.13
C ALA A 204 -5.81 12.05 -19.56
N LYS A 205 -6.48 11.77 -20.69
CA LYS A 205 -6.51 10.43 -21.30
C LYS A 205 -5.11 9.98 -21.75
N GLY A 206 -4.32 10.90 -22.30
CA GLY A 206 -2.92 10.66 -22.62
C GLY A 206 -2.10 10.24 -21.39
N GLU A 207 -2.28 10.93 -20.26
CA GLU A 207 -1.59 10.58 -19.01
C GLU A 207 -2.03 9.22 -18.47
N ARG A 208 -3.34 8.94 -18.49
CA ARG A 208 -3.88 7.62 -18.12
C ARG A 208 -3.26 6.50 -18.95
N ALA A 209 -3.11 6.70 -20.26
CA ALA A 209 -2.47 5.72 -21.14
C ALA A 209 -0.99 5.50 -20.81
N ILE A 210 -0.24 6.55 -20.45
CA ILE A 210 1.16 6.41 -19.99
C ILE A 210 1.22 5.58 -18.71
N ILE A 211 0.37 5.88 -17.73
CA ILE A 211 0.29 5.13 -16.47
C ILE A 211 -0.01 3.65 -16.75
N ARG A 212 -0.99 3.37 -17.63
CA ARG A 212 -1.36 2.01 -18.03
C ARG A 212 -0.17 1.23 -18.58
N GLU A 213 0.55 1.81 -19.54
CA GLU A 213 1.69 1.15 -20.16
C GLU A 213 2.86 0.96 -19.19
N ALA A 214 3.12 1.92 -18.31
CA ALA A 214 4.12 1.77 -17.24
C ALA A 214 3.76 0.61 -16.28
N VAL A 215 2.48 0.48 -15.92
CA VAL A 215 2.00 -0.63 -15.09
C VAL A 215 2.13 -1.96 -15.82
N LYS A 216 1.73 -2.06 -17.10
CA LYS A 216 1.90 -3.28 -17.90
C LYS A 216 3.37 -3.72 -17.97
N GLN A 217 4.28 -2.78 -18.21
CA GLN A 217 5.72 -3.07 -18.25
C GLN A 217 6.23 -3.55 -16.90
N ARG A 218 5.88 -2.89 -15.80
CA ARG A 218 6.29 -3.30 -14.44
C ARG A 218 5.82 -4.72 -14.12
N LEU A 219 4.56 -5.03 -14.42
CA LEU A 219 3.99 -6.37 -14.16
C LEU A 219 4.66 -7.47 -14.99
N ALA A 220 5.24 -7.15 -16.16
CA ALA A 220 5.90 -8.11 -17.02
C ALA A 220 7.33 -8.49 -16.56
N VAL A 221 8.00 -7.65 -15.75
CA VAL A 221 9.42 -7.81 -15.37
C VAL A 221 9.56 -8.14 -13.88
N ARG A 222 8.50 -8.61 -13.23
CA ARG A 222 8.51 -8.85 -11.79
C ARG A 222 9.38 -10.08 -11.45
N PRO A 223 10.36 -9.96 -10.54
CA PRO A 223 11.13 -11.11 -10.08
C PRO A 223 10.25 -12.09 -9.30
N GLU A 224 10.68 -13.35 -9.21
CA GLU A 224 9.98 -14.39 -8.44
C GLU A 224 10.06 -14.08 -6.94
N PRO A 225 8.93 -13.84 -6.26
CA PRO A 225 8.93 -13.42 -4.86
C PRO A 225 8.89 -14.62 -3.90
N VAL A 226 9.32 -14.39 -2.65
CA VAL A 226 8.93 -15.29 -1.55
C VAL A 226 7.48 -14.99 -1.18
N LEU A 227 6.63 -16.01 -1.19
CA LEU A 227 5.22 -15.89 -0.82
C LEU A 227 5.05 -16.10 0.68
N LEU A 228 4.43 -15.12 1.35
CA LEU A 228 3.96 -15.25 2.72
C LEU A 228 2.42 -15.22 2.75
N PRO A 229 1.78 -16.12 3.49
CA PRO A 229 0.33 -16.17 3.55
C PRO A 229 -0.24 -14.86 4.07
N THR A 230 -1.29 -14.38 3.42
CA THR A 230 -2.08 -13.30 4.00
C THR A 230 -2.89 -13.82 5.18
N ALA A 231 -3.02 -13.02 6.23
CA ALA A 231 -3.99 -13.33 7.26
C ALA A 231 -5.38 -13.27 6.64
N GLN A 232 -6.20 -14.30 6.87
CA GLN A 232 -7.63 -14.20 6.59
C GLN A 232 -8.16 -13.06 7.46
N VAL A 233 -8.53 -11.93 6.83
CA VAL A 233 -9.19 -10.84 7.53
C VAL A 233 -10.47 -11.45 8.10
N PRO A 234 -10.63 -11.51 9.45
CA PRO A 234 -11.90 -11.95 10.00
C PRO A 234 -12.99 -11.03 9.43
N PRO A 235 -14.15 -11.56 9.02
CA PRO A 235 -15.22 -10.73 8.47
C PRO A 235 -15.45 -9.58 9.45
N GLN A 236 -15.29 -8.35 8.98
CA GLN A 236 -15.61 -7.20 9.81
C GLN A 236 -17.06 -7.38 10.23
N VAL A 237 -17.28 -7.61 11.53
CA VAL A 237 -18.60 -7.47 12.12
C VAL A 237 -18.99 -6.05 11.81
N VAL A 238 -19.93 -5.89 10.88
CA VAL A 238 -20.58 -4.62 10.61
C VAL A 238 -21.13 -4.16 11.96
N GLN A 239 -20.42 -3.28 12.65
CA GLN A 239 -21.02 -2.51 13.72
C GLN A 239 -22.04 -1.63 13.01
N GLY A 240 -23.28 -2.11 13.01
CA GLY A 240 -24.43 -1.37 12.52
C GLY A 240 -24.42 0.00 13.16
N SER A 241 -24.20 1.03 12.34
CA SER A 241 -24.54 2.38 12.72
C SER A 241 -26.07 2.42 12.76
N LEU A 242 -26.61 2.33 13.96
CA LEU A 242 -27.94 2.84 14.28
C LEU A 242 -27.92 4.34 14.03
N PHE A 243 -28.48 4.78 12.91
CA PHE A 243 -29.22 6.04 12.77
C PHE A 243 -30.25 5.88 11.65
#